data_AF-A0A3A9GUP5-F1
#
_entry.id   AF-A0A3A9GUP5-F1
#
_cell.length_a   1.000
_cell.length_b   1.000
_cell.length_c   1.000
_cell.angle_alpha   90.00
_cell.angle_beta   90.00
_cell.angle_gamma   90.00
#
_symmetry.space_group_name_H-M   'P 1'
#
loop_
_entity.id
_entity.type
_entity.pdbx_description
1 polymer ?
#
loop_
_entity_poly.entity_id
_entity_poly.type
_entity_poly.pdbx_seq_one_letter_code
_entity_poly.pdbx_strand_id
1 'polypeptide(L)'
;MDFLKHISIPIGLPLFLIVGSLIAHSRHKHKSSQSKTMEDFFERERLANSTRKQDISHLDYMVLDLSLLPMGKTQDPSIKILEDTLTELSQKQILDLSDKSNTDLKMMYGPANLDTLWECDDNYHALSLTLLEYAKGLSDLGFSREAITVLEYASSLQIDISQIYLLLAELYQKNGCPEKISGIYAALDAMDENFRSYVLKHLESSHAGE
;
A
#
# COMPACT_ATOMS: atom_id res chain seq x y z
N MET A 1 -36.21 22.69 -71.63
CA MET A 1 -36.61 23.14 -70.28
C MET A 1 -36.31 22.02 -69.32
N ASP A 2 -35.38 22.32 -68.44
CA ASP A 2 -34.74 21.49 -67.42
C ASP A 2 -35.73 20.68 -66.58
N PHE A 3 -35.60 19.35 -66.59
CA PHE A 3 -36.22 18.50 -65.57
C PHE A 3 -35.36 17.30 -65.16
N LEU A 4 -34.04 17.43 -65.30
CA LEU A 4 -33.09 16.64 -64.53
C LEU A 4 -32.42 17.57 -63.51
N LYS A 5 -33.20 18.02 -62.52
CA LYS A 5 -32.61 18.55 -61.28
C LYS A 5 -31.93 17.37 -60.61
N HIS A 6 -30.61 17.33 -60.80
CA HIS A 6 -29.63 16.73 -59.91
C HIS A 6 -30.21 16.62 -58.49
N ILE A 7 -30.52 15.40 -58.06
CA ILE A 7 -30.56 15.09 -56.64
C ILE A 7 -29.10 15.15 -56.21
N SER A 8 -28.64 16.35 -55.87
CA SER A 8 -27.36 16.58 -55.22
C SER A 8 -27.47 15.94 -53.84
N ILE A 9 -27.26 14.63 -53.75
CA ILE A 9 -27.05 13.97 -52.46
C ILE A 9 -25.90 14.74 -51.83
N PRO A 10 -26.14 15.49 -50.73
CA PRO A 10 -25.10 16.32 -50.16
C PRO A 10 -23.95 15.38 -49.78
N ILE A 11 -22.76 15.64 -50.30
CA ILE A 11 -21.55 14.82 -50.14
C ILE A 11 -21.21 14.58 -48.65
N GLY A 12 -21.77 15.40 -47.75
CA GLY A 12 -21.68 15.20 -46.29
C GLY A 12 -22.46 14.01 -45.73
N LEU A 13 -23.53 13.53 -46.39
CA LEU A 13 -24.36 12.42 -45.90
C LEU A 13 -23.61 11.06 -45.91
N PRO A 14 -22.95 10.64 -47.02
CA PRO A 14 -22.15 9.41 -47.01
C PRO A 14 -20.95 9.50 -46.04
N LEU A 15 -20.33 10.68 -45.90
CA LEU A 15 -19.24 10.89 -44.95
C LEU A 15 -19.71 10.75 -43.49
N PHE A 16 -20.88 11.31 -43.17
CA PHE A 16 -21.50 11.18 -41.84
C PHE A 16 -21.84 9.72 -41.50
N LEU A 17 -22.33 8.94 -42.48
CA LEU A 17 -22.61 7.52 -42.29
C LEU A 17 -21.33 6.68 -42.11
N ILE A 18 -20.25 7.00 -42.83
CA ILE A 18 -18.95 6.33 -42.67
C ILE A 18 -18.37 6.61 -41.28
N VAL A 19 -18.36 7.88 -40.84
CA VAL A 19 -17.89 8.25 -39.50
C VAL A 19 -18.76 7.62 -38.41
N GLY A 20 -20.08 7.63 -38.56
CA GLY A 20 -21.01 6.97 -37.63
C GLY A 20 -20.77 5.45 -37.53
N SER A 21 -20.51 4.79 -38.66
CA SER A 21 -20.19 3.36 -38.72
C SER A 21 -18.86 3.03 -38.02
N LEU A 22 -17.82 3.86 -38.21
CA LEU A 22 -16.52 3.70 -37.54
C LEU A 22 -16.62 3.86 -36.02
N ILE A 23 -17.40 4.85 -35.55
CA ILE A 23 -17.66 5.07 -34.12
C ILE A 23 -18.44 3.88 -33.52
N ALA A 24 -19.48 3.41 -34.21
CA ALA A 24 -20.29 2.27 -33.75
C ALA A 24 -19.45 0.97 -33.67
N HIS A 25 -18.59 0.72 -34.67
CA HIS A 25 -17.71 -0.44 -34.70
C HIS A 25 -16.65 -0.39 -33.57
N SER A 26 -16.06 0.79 -33.32
CA SER A 26 -15.13 1.00 -32.20
C SER A 26 -15.82 0.74 -30.86
N ARG A 27 -17.03 1.28 -30.65
CA ARG A 27 -17.83 1.05 -29.43
C ARG A 27 -18.20 -0.42 -29.25
N HIS A 28 -18.53 -1.15 -30.32
CA HIS A 28 -18.81 -2.58 -30.26
C HIS A 28 -17.59 -3.41 -29.87
N LYS A 29 -16.41 -3.09 -30.42
CA LYS A 29 -15.14 -3.74 -30.02
C LYS A 29 -14.81 -3.48 -28.56
N HIS A 30 -14.93 -2.24 -28.10
CA HIS A 30 -14.73 -1.90 -26.69
C HIS A 30 -15.75 -2.58 -25.77
N LYS A 31 -17.03 -2.65 -26.17
CA LYS A 31 -18.08 -3.32 -25.40
C LYS A 31 -17.88 -4.83 -25.32
N SER A 32 -17.44 -5.47 -26.41
CA SER A 32 -17.10 -6.91 -26.41
C SER A 32 -15.89 -7.22 -25.53
N SER A 33 -14.84 -6.39 -25.62
CA SER A 33 -13.65 -6.50 -24.76
C SER A 33 -14.00 -6.28 -23.29
N GLN A 34 -14.81 -5.26 -22.97
CA GLN A 34 -15.28 -5.01 -21.59
C GLN A 34 -16.21 -6.11 -21.07
N SER A 35 -17.08 -6.65 -21.92
CA SER A 35 -17.98 -7.75 -21.54
C SER A 35 -17.17 -8.98 -21.13
N LYS A 36 -16.14 -9.32 -21.92
CA LYS A 36 -15.27 -10.47 -21.62
C LYS A 36 -14.48 -10.28 -20.32
N THR A 37 -13.88 -9.10 -20.12
CA THR A 37 -13.16 -8.82 -18.86
C THR A 37 -14.08 -8.87 -17.63
N MET A 38 -15.34 -8.47 -17.79
CA MET A 38 -16.33 -8.49 -16.72
C MET A 38 -16.78 -9.93 -16.42
N GLU A 39 -17.02 -10.73 -17.46
CA GLU A 39 -17.32 -12.17 -17.32
C GLU A 39 -16.17 -12.92 -16.64
N ASP A 40 -14.93 -12.68 -17.07
CA ASP A 40 -13.73 -13.29 -16.48
C ASP A 40 -13.59 -12.90 -15.00
N PHE A 41 -13.88 -11.64 -14.63
CA PHE A 41 -13.90 -11.19 -13.24
C PHE A 41 -14.98 -11.89 -12.42
N PHE A 42 -16.22 -11.97 -12.92
CA PHE A 42 -17.31 -12.65 -12.21
C PHE A 42 -17.06 -14.14 -12.08
N GLU A 43 -16.47 -14.78 -13.09
CA GLU A 43 -16.08 -16.17 -13.02
C GLU A 43 -14.99 -16.40 -11.96
N ARG A 44 -13.95 -15.57 -11.94
CA ARG A 44 -12.90 -15.63 -10.91
C ARG A 44 -13.48 -15.43 -9.52
N GLU A 45 -14.36 -14.44 -9.34
CA GLU A 45 -15.02 -14.19 -8.06
C GLU A 45 -15.93 -15.34 -7.63
N ARG A 46 -16.66 -15.96 -8.58
CA ARG A 46 -17.47 -17.17 -8.32
C ARG A 46 -16.60 -18.33 -7.85
N LEU A 47 -15.47 -18.58 -8.52
CA LEU A 47 -14.51 -19.62 -8.13
C LEU A 47 -13.96 -19.35 -6.73
N ALA A 48 -13.54 -18.11 -6.47
CA ALA A 48 -13.00 -17.68 -5.19
C ALA A 48 -13.97 -17.92 -4.02
N ASN A 49 -15.25 -17.58 -4.21
CA ASN A 49 -16.29 -17.81 -3.20
C ASN A 49 -16.62 -19.30 -2.97
N SER A 50 -16.19 -20.19 -3.88
CA SER A 50 -16.38 -21.64 -3.76
C SER A 50 -15.17 -22.39 -3.20
N THR A 51 -14.04 -21.70 -3.00
CA THR A 51 -12.80 -22.28 -2.48
C THR A 51 -13.00 -22.81 -1.05
N ARG A 52 -12.45 -23.98 -0.75
CA ARG A 52 -12.49 -24.55 0.61
C ARG A 52 -11.52 -23.81 1.52
N LYS A 53 -11.89 -23.72 2.81
CA LYS A 53 -11.00 -23.24 3.87
C LYS A 53 -9.65 -23.97 3.83
N GLN A 54 -8.57 -23.22 3.81
CA GLN A 54 -7.21 -23.73 3.98
C GLN A 54 -6.71 -23.49 5.40
N ASP A 55 -5.66 -24.21 5.79
CA ASP A 55 -4.89 -23.89 6.98
C ASP A 55 -4.06 -22.62 6.73
N ILE A 56 -4.08 -21.67 7.66
CA ILE A 56 -3.34 -20.40 7.59
C ILE A 56 -2.27 -20.28 8.68
N SER A 57 -2.09 -21.30 9.52
CA SER A 57 -1.12 -21.29 10.62
C SER A 57 0.35 -21.18 10.18
N HIS A 58 0.62 -21.48 8.91
CA HIS A 58 1.95 -21.46 8.30
C HIS A 58 2.31 -20.14 7.61
N LEU A 59 1.41 -19.15 7.62
CA LEU A 59 1.68 -17.83 7.06
C LEU A 59 2.76 -17.11 7.88
N ASP A 60 3.43 -16.17 7.22
CA ASP A 60 4.55 -15.43 7.81
C ASP A 60 4.06 -14.32 8.74
N TYR A 61 3.54 -14.73 9.90
CA TYR A 61 3.04 -13.81 10.91
C TYR A 61 4.19 -12.99 11.50
N MET A 62 4.03 -11.67 11.47
CA MET A 62 4.98 -10.74 12.07
C MET A 62 5.00 -10.89 13.59
N VAL A 63 6.21 -10.92 14.17
CA VAL A 63 6.42 -11.01 15.61
C VAL A 63 6.86 -9.65 16.15
N LEU A 64 6.01 -9.04 16.98
CA LEU A 64 6.34 -7.80 17.69
C LEU A 64 7.12 -8.09 18.98
N ASP A 65 8.36 -7.63 19.04
CA ASP A 65 9.24 -7.74 20.21
C ASP A 65 9.33 -6.39 20.95
N LEU A 66 8.54 -6.26 22.01
CA LEU A 66 8.51 -5.06 22.83
C LEU A 66 9.82 -4.78 23.57
N SER A 67 10.72 -5.77 23.71
CA SER A 67 12.00 -5.58 24.40
C SER A 67 12.98 -4.73 23.59
N LEU A 68 12.77 -4.63 22.28
CA LEU A 68 13.55 -3.79 21.37
C LEU A 68 13.04 -2.34 21.34
N LEU A 69 11.90 -2.07 21.96
CA LEU A 69 11.28 -0.75 22.01
C LEU A 69 11.61 -0.02 23.32
N PRO A 70 11.75 1.31 23.29
CA PRO A 70 12.08 2.13 24.45
C PRO A 70 10.87 2.36 25.37
N MET A 71 10.20 1.28 25.80
CA MET A 71 8.98 1.34 26.62
C MET A 71 9.23 1.98 27.98
N GLY A 72 8.29 2.83 28.43
CA GLY A 72 8.30 3.44 29.76
C GLY A 72 9.36 4.54 29.96
N LYS A 73 9.89 5.13 28.88
CA LYS A 73 10.89 6.20 28.96
C LYS A 73 10.34 7.54 29.43
N THR A 74 9.05 7.76 29.24
CA THR A 74 8.37 9.00 29.60
C THR A 74 7.04 8.69 30.27
N GLN A 75 6.57 9.63 31.08
CA GLN A 75 5.24 9.57 31.72
C GLN A 75 4.20 10.40 30.95
N ASP A 76 4.54 10.83 29.73
CA ASP A 76 3.61 11.55 28.87
C ASP A 76 2.38 10.67 28.56
N PRO A 77 1.15 11.13 28.84
CA PRO A 77 -0.04 10.32 28.63
C PRO A 77 -0.27 9.93 27.16
N SER A 78 0.13 10.78 26.20
CA SER A 78 -0.04 10.48 24.77
C SER A 78 0.86 9.32 24.34
N ILE A 79 2.10 9.31 24.85
CA ILE A 79 3.04 8.21 24.62
C ILE A 79 2.56 6.93 25.29
N LYS A 80 2.04 7.03 26.51
CA LYS A 80 1.57 5.85 27.26
C LYS A 80 0.45 5.12 26.52
N ILE A 81 -0.47 5.85 25.88
CA ILE A 81 -1.53 5.25 25.05
C ILE A 81 -0.94 4.44 23.88
N LEU A 82 0.11 4.94 23.25
CA LEU A 82 0.79 4.24 22.14
C LEU A 82 1.50 2.99 22.64
N GLU A 83 2.18 3.07 23.79
CA GLU A 83 2.82 1.92 24.43
C GLU A 83 1.81 0.82 24.84
N ASP A 84 0.66 1.22 25.37
CA ASP A 84 -0.41 0.29 25.72
C ASP A 84 -0.99 -0.37 24.46
N THR A 85 -1.19 0.40 23.38
CA THR A 85 -1.61 -0.13 22.07
C THR A 85 -0.61 -1.14 21.51
N LEU A 86 0.71 -0.85 21.57
CA LEU A 86 1.75 -1.80 21.15
C LEU A 86 1.73 -3.07 22.01
N THR A 87 1.46 -2.93 23.32
CA THR A 87 1.34 -4.07 24.22
C THR A 87 0.17 -4.96 23.85
N GLU A 88 -0.99 -4.40 23.52
CA GLU A 88 -2.14 -5.15 23.02
C GLU A 88 -1.84 -5.84 21.68
N LEU A 89 -1.21 -5.14 20.73
CA LEU A 89 -0.84 -5.68 19.43
C LEU A 89 0.16 -6.84 19.54
N SER A 90 1.06 -6.82 20.54
CA SER A 90 2.03 -7.91 20.76
C SER A 90 1.39 -9.27 21.07
N GLN A 91 0.12 -9.28 21.45
CA GLN A 91 -0.66 -10.48 21.76
C GLN A 91 -1.52 -10.95 20.59
N LYS A 92 -1.51 -10.23 19.47
CA LYS A 92 -2.34 -10.51 18.30
C LYS A 92 -1.52 -11.07 17.15
N GLN A 93 -2.20 -11.72 16.22
CA GLN A 93 -1.61 -12.12 14.95
C GLN A 93 -1.58 -10.91 14.01
N ILE A 94 -0.43 -10.71 13.37
CA ILE A 94 -0.16 -9.58 12.49
C ILE A 94 0.36 -10.14 11.18
N LEU A 95 -0.22 -9.71 10.06
CA LEU A 95 0.17 -10.16 8.73
C LEU A 95 -0.07 -9.02 7.75
N ASP A 96 0.95 -8.65 6.99
CA ASP A 96 0.79 -7.71 5.88
C ASP A 96 0.15 -8.41 4.68
N LEU A 97 -1.02 -7.92 4.25
CA LEU A 97 -1.75 -8.42 3.09
C LEU A 97 -1.94 -7.33 2.02
N SER A 98 -1.21 -6.21 2.11
CA SER A 98 -1.36 -5.04 1.24
C SER A 98 -1.18 -5.36 -0.26
N ASP A 99 -0.44 -6.42 -0.57
CA ASP A 99 -0.17 -6.89 -1.94
C ASP A 99 -1.27 -7.81 -2.52
N LYS A 100 -2.28 -8.20 -1.73
CA LYS A 100 -3.28 -9.21 -2.09
C LYS A 100 -4.68 -8.64 -2.16
N SER A 101 -5.39 -8.92 -3.26
CA SER A 101 -6.81 -8.59 -3.34
C SER A 101 -7.67 -9.59 -2.55
N ASN A 102 -8.87 -9.17 -2.15
CA ASN A 102 -9.85 -10.07 -1.51
C ASN A 102 -10.14 -11.31 -2.35
N THR A 103 -10.23 -11.17 -3.68
CA THR A 103 -10.42 -12.32 -4.57
C THR A 103 -9.23 -13.26 -4.52
N ASP A 104 -7.99 -12.76 -4.41
CA ASP A 104 -6.79 -13.60 -4.27
C ASP A 104 -6.75 -14.32 -2.93
N LEU A 105 -7.07 -13.63 -1.83
CA LEU A 105 -7.14 -14.23 -0.50
C LEU A 105 -8.19 -15.35 -0.45
N LYS A 106 -9.37 -15.14 -1.04
CA LYS A 106 -10.40 -16.18 -1.19
C LYS A 106 -9.91 -17.37 -2.01
N MET A 107 -9.20 -17.12 -3.11
CA MET A 107 -8.65 -18.18 -3.97
C MET A 107 -7.57 -19.00 -3.25
N MET A 108 -6.72 -18.35 -2.45
CA MET A 108 -5.61 -19.01 -1.74
C MET A 108 -6.07 -19.70 -0.45
N TYR A 109 -6.90 -19.04 0.35
CA TYR A 109 -7.19 -19.45 1.72
C TYR A 109 -8.67 -19.79 1.98
N GLY A 110 -9.54 -19.54 1.01
CA GLY A 110 -10.97 -19.71 1.12
C GLY A 110 -11.67 -18.53 1.82
N PRO A 111 -12.93 -18.24 1.47
CA PRO A 111 -13.69 -17.11 2.04
C PRO A 111 -13.91 -17.23 3.56
N ALA A 112 -13.89 -18.46 4.10
CA ALA A 112 -14.06 -18.71 5.53
C ALA A 112 -12.88 -18.26 6.41
N ASN A 113 -11.76 -17.86 5.82
CA ASN A 113 -10.61 -17.29 6.53
C ASN A 113 -10.52 -15.77 6.40
N LEU A 114 -11.37 -15.13 5.59
CA LEU A 114 -11.24 -13.70 5.30
C LEU A 114 -11.35 -12.83 6.56
N ASP A 115 -12.31 -13.10 7.43
CA ASP A 115 -12.50 -12.30 8.65
C ASP A 115 -11.23 -12.30 9.51
N THR A 116 -10.59 -13.47 9.67
CA THR A 116 -9.32 -13.59 10.42
C THR A 116 -8.16 -12.92 9.70
N LEU A 117 -8.07 -13.06 8.37
CA LEU A 117 -7.01 -12.43 7.58
C LEU A 117 -7.12 -10.90 7.59
N TRP A 118 -8.34 -10.37 7.50
CA TRP A 118 -8.61 -8.95 7.64
C TRP A 118 -8.27 -8.43 9.03
N GLU A 119 -8.61 -9.17 10.09
CA GLU A 119 -8.19 -8.77 11.44
C GLU A 119 -6.66 -8.73 11.58
N CYS A 120 -5.94 -9.67 10.98
CA CYS A 120 -4.47 -9.67 10.97
C CYS A 120 -3.89 -8.46 10.20
N ASP A 121 -4.50 -8.11 9.08
CA ASP A 121 -4.10 -6.96 8.25
C ASP A 121 -4.44 -5.62 8.92
N ASP A 122 -5.61 -5.52 9.57
CA ASP A 122 -5.97 -4.38 10.39
C ASP A 122 -4.96 -4.19 11.54
N ASN A 123 -4.52 -5.28 12.18
CA ASN A 123 -3.48 -5.22 13.20
C ASN A 123 -2.13 -4.77 12.61
N TYR A 124 -1.78 -5.14 11.38
CA TYR A 124 -0.58 -4.66 10.69
C TYR A 124 -0.63 -3.14 10.49
N HIS A 125 -1.73 -2.62 9.95
CA HIS A 125 -1.92 -1.19 9.77
C HIS A 125 -1.88 -0.42 11.10
N ALA A 126 -2.53 -0.96 12.13
CA ALA A 126 -2.50 -0.38 13.47
C ALA A 126 -1.07 -0.35 14.04
N LEU A 127 -0.31 -1.43 13.92
CA LEU A 127 1.09 -1.48 14.35
C LEU A 127 1.95 -0.45 13.63
N SER A 128 1.86 -0.41 12.30
CA SER A 128 2.66 0.46 11.44
C SER A 128 2.44 1.94 11.77
N LEU A 129 1.18 2.34 11.95
CA LEU A 129 0.84 3.71 12.37
C LEU A 129 1.28 4.00 13.81
N THR A 130 1.04 3.07 14.74
CA THR A 130 1.40 3.26 16.16
C THR A 130 2.92 3.45 16.32
N LEU A 131 3.74 2.68 15.61
CA LEU A 131 5.21 2.83 15.66
C LEU A 131 5.66 4.19 15.13
N LEU A 132 5.07 4.67 14.03
CA LEU A 132 5.39 5.99 13.49
C LEU A 132 4.98 7.11 14.44
N GLU A 133 3.78 7.05 15.00
CA GLU A 133 3.29 8.04 15.96
C GLU A 133 4.11 8.02 17.25
N TYR A 134 4.52 6.84 17.71
CA TYR A 134 5.38 6.71 18.88
C TYR A 134 6.74 7.34 18.66
N ALA A 135 7.38 7.08 17.52
CA ALA A 135 8.63 7.72 17.15
C ALA A 135 8.51 9.24 17.04
N LYS A 136 7.45 9.74 16.38
CA LYS A 136 7.17 11.18 16.27
C LYS A 136 6.99 11.82 17.65
N GLY A 137 6.16 11.24 18.50
CA GLY A 137 5.91 11.76 19.84
C GLY A 137 7.18 11.76 20.72
N LEU A 138 7.99 10.71 20.66
CA LEU A 138 9.29 10.68 21.33
C LEU A 138 10.22 11.79 20.82
N SER A 139 10.30 11.97 19.50
CA SER A 139 11.10 13.02 18.87
C SER A 139 10.65 14.42 19.31
N ASP A 140 9.34 14.68 19.32
CA ASP A 140 8.76 15.97 19.70
C ASP A 140 9.00 16.32 21.18
N LEU A 141 9.07 15.30 22.04
CA LEU A 141 9.44 15.43 23.45
C LEU A 141 10.96 15.53 23.69
N GLY A 142 11.78 15.47 22.64
CA GLY A 142 13.23 15.57 22.71
C GLY A 142 13.96 14.23 22.95
N PHE A 143 13.24 13.11 23.01
CA PHE A 143 13.81 11.75 23.12
C PHE A 143 14.25 11.23 21.75
N SER A 144 15.17 11.95 21.12
CA SER A 144 15.56 11.70 19.73
C SER A 144 16.23 10.33 19.51
N ARG A 145 17.00 9.83 20.49
CA ARG A 145 17.65 8.51 20.40
C ARG A 145 16.64 7.37 20.48
N GLU A 146 15.66 7.50 21.36
CA GLU A 146 14.55 6.58 21.51
C GLU A 146 13.69 6.56 20.24
N ALA A 147 13.39 7.73 19.67
CA ALA A 147 12.68 7.84 18.39
C ALA A 147 13.43 7.12 17.26
N ILE A 148 14.75 7.31 17.14
CA ILE A 148 15.59 6.57 16.18
C ILE A 148 15.47 5.05 16.41
N THR A 149 15.50 4.60 17.67
CA THR A 149 15.38 3.16 18.00
C THR A 149 14.06 2.57 17.50
N VAL A 150 12.94 3.29 17.69
CA VAL A 150 11.62 2.86 17.20
C VAL A 150 11.59 2.78 15.68
N LEU A 151 12.17 3.77 14.99
CA LEU A 151 12.21 3.82 13.52
C LEU A 151 13.15 2.76 12.92
N GLU A 152 14.32 2.52 13.53
CA GLU A 152 15.22 1.43 13.16
C GLU A 152 14.51 0.07 13.31
N TYR A 153 13.75 -0.12 14.40
CA TYR A 153 12.96 -1.32 14.60
C TYR A 153 11.85 -1.47 13.54
N ALA A 154 11.09 -0.40 13.27
CA ALA A 154 10.04 -0.43 12.25
C ALA A 154 10.60 -0.70 10.84
N SER A 155 11.78 -0.15 10.52
CA SER A 155 12.52 -0.46 9.29
C SER A 155 12.92 -1.94 9.22
N SER A 156 13.33 -2.55 10.34
CA SER A 156 13.68 -3.98 10.40
C SER A 156 12.47 -4.91 10.16
N LEU A 157 11.26 -4.43 10.47
CA LEU A 157 9.99 -5.10 10.16
C LEU A 157 9.52 -4.85 8.72
N GLN A 158 10.28 -4.10 7.92
CA GLN A 158 9.95 -3.72 6.54
C GLN A 158 8.61 -2.98 6.39
N ILE A 159 8.25 -2.16 7.39
CA ILE A 159 7.00 -1.39 7.34
C ILE A 159 7.07 -0.35 6.21
N ASP A 160 6.12 -0.43 5.29
CA ASP A 160 6.04 0.36 4.06
C ASP A 160 5.39 1.75 4.25
N ILE A 161 5.77 2.45 5.33
CA ILE A 161 5.39 3.85 5.55
C ILE A 161 6.58 4.76 5.28
N SER A 162 6.50 5.53 4.21
CA SER A 162 7.60 6.42 3.74
C SER A 162 8.11 7.37 4.84
N GLN A 163 7.21 7.85 5.68
CA GLN A 163 7.52 8.78 6.77
C GLN A 163 8.44 8.18 7.83
N ILE A 164 8.46 6.85 7.99
CA ILE A 164 9.40 6.17 8.90
C ILE A 164 10.83 6.41 8.41
N TYR A 165 11.09 6.14 7.13
CA TYR A 165 12.42 6.29 6.54
C TYR A 165 12.85 7.75 6.42
N LEU A 166 11.93 8.65 6.06
CA LEU A 166 12.22 10.07 5.96
C LEU A 166 12.53 10.69 7.33
N LEU A 167 11.74 10.38 8.36
CA LEU A 167 12.01 10.85 9.72
C LEU A 167 13.30 10.25 10.26
N LEU A 168 13.58 8.98 9.97
CA LEU A 168 14.82 8.33 10.40
C LEU A 168 16.06 9.03 9.80
N ALA A 169 16.02 9.35 8.50
CA ALA A 169 17.09 10.09 7.85
C ALA A 169 17.29 11.48 8.46
N GLU A 170 16.20 12.22 8.70
CA GLU A 170 16.22 13.54 9.35
C GLU A 170 16.85 13.44 10.75
N LEU A 171 16.45 12.45 11.55
CA LEU A 171 16.99 12.26 12.90
C LEU A 171 18.47 11.85 12.88
N TYR A 172 18.91 11.02 11.93
CA TYR A 172 20.34 10.71 11.77
C TYR A 172 21.18 11.94 11.47
N GLN A 173 20.71 12.83 10.59
CA GLN A 173 21.40 14.09 10.32
C GLN A 173 21.48 14.96 11.58
N LYS A 174 20.35 15.18 12.26
CA LYS A 174 20.29 16.01 13.47
C LYS A 174 21.14 15.48 14.62
N ASN A 175 21.32 14.16 14.71
CA ASN A 175 22.14 13.52 15.74
C ASN A 175 23.62 13.36 15.32
N GLY A 176 24.03 13.93 14.18
CA GLY A 176 25.41 13.90 13.71
C GLY A 176 25.91 12.53 13.26
N CYS A 177 25.00 11.65 12.84
CA CYS A 177 25.31 10.30 12.34
C CYS A 177 24.80 10.09 10.88
N PRO A 178 25.08 11.00 9.93
CA PRO A 178 24.55 10.90 8.55
C PRO A 178 25.04 9.65 7.80
N GLU A 179 26.16 9.05 8.22
CA GLU A 179 26.67 7.79 7.66
C GLU A 179 25.66 6.64 7.75
N LYS A 180 24.77 6.66 8.76
CA LYS A 180 23.71 5.66 8.93
C LYS A 180 22.61 5.72 7.87
N ILE A 181 22.50 6.83 7.11
CA ILE A 181 21.53 6.94 6.01
C ILE A 181 21.79 5.89 4.93
N SER A 182 23.06 5.47 4.74
CA SER A 182 23.41 4.34 3.87
C SER A 182 22.63 3.05 4.20
N GLY A 183 22.34 2.81 5.49
CA GLY A 183 21.54 1.68 5.95
C GLY A 183 20.06 1.78 5.56
N ILE A 184 19.53 3.00 5.41
CA ILE A 184 18.17 3.24 4.91
C ILE A 184 18.07 2.80 3.45
N TYR A 185 19.05 3.16 2.61
CA TYR A 185 19.09 2.72 1.22
C TYR A 185 19.10 1.18 1.11
N ALA A 186 19.91 0.51 1.94
CA ALA A 186 19.97 -0.95 1.97
C ALA A 186 18.65 -1.60 2.44
N ALA A 187 17.96 -1.01 3.40
CA ALA A 187 16.65 -1.49 3.86
C ALA A 187 15.58 -1.36 2.75
N LEU A 188 15.60 -0.24 2.01
CA LEU A 188 14.66 0.01 0.91
C LEU A 188 14.87 -0.92 -0.29
N ASP A 189 16.09 -1.45 -0.51
CA ASP A 189 16.37 -2.37 -1.62
C ASP A 189 15.60 -3.69 -1.54
N ALA A 190 15.15 -4.08 -0.34
CA ALA A 190 14.34 -5.28 -0.14
C ALA A 190 12.83 -5.04 -0.34
N MET A 191 12.39 -3.80 -0.57
CA MET A 191 10.98 -3.41 -0.62
C MET A 191 10.44 -3.31 -2.05
N ASP A 192 9.12 -3.10 -2.18
CA ASP A 192 8.47 -2.87 -3.48
C ASP A 192 9.11 -1.71 -4.25
N GLU A 193 9.24 -1.86 -5.56
CA GLU A 193 9.92 -0.91 -6.43
C GLU A 193 9.28 0.49 -6.41
N ASN A 194 7.95 0.56 -6.35
CA ASN A 194 7.24 1.83 -6.36
C ASN A 194 7.44 2.55 -5.04
N PHE A 195 7.34 1.82 -3.92
CA PHE A 195 7.60 2.37 -2.60
C PHE A 195 9.05 2.86 -2.48
N ARG A 196 10.02 2.01 -2.83
CA ARG A 196 11.45 2.34 -2.86
C ARG A 196 11.72 3.60 -3.69
N SER A 197 11.28 3.63 -4.94
CA SER A 197 11.47 4.77 -5.83
C SER A 197 10.88 6.07 -5.28
N TYR A 198 9.71 5.99 -4.65
CA TYR A 198 9.06 7.13 -4.01
C TYR A 198 9.90 7.68 -2.85
N VAL A 199 10.33 6.81 -1.92
CA VAL A 199 11.12 7.21 -0.75
C VAL A 199 12.47 7.78 -1.16
N LEU A 200 13.18 7.12 -2.09
CA LEU A 200 14.49 7.56 -2.57
C LEU A 200 14.45 8.96 -3.17
N LYS A 201 13.45 9.23 -4.02
CA LYS A 201 13.25 10.55 -4.61
C LYS A 201 13.07 11.65 -3.54
N HIS A 202 12.34 11.34 -2.47
CA HIS A 202 12.11 12.28 -1.37
C HIS A 202 13.36 12.48 -0.50
N LEU A 203 14.13 11.42 -0.24
CA LEU A 203 15.42 11.50 0.46
C LEU A 203 16.40 12.39 -0.31
N GLU A 204 16.60 12.12 -1.60
CA GLU A 204 17.52 12.89 -2.45
C GLU A 204 17.15 14.38 -2.52
N SER A 205 15.85 14.68 -2.63
CA SER A 205 15.36 16.06 -2.65
C SER A 205 15.60 16.80 -1.34
N SER A 206 15.61 16.09 -0.21
CA SER A 206 15.90 16.64 1.12
C SER A 206 17.40 16.85 1.34
N HIS A 207 18.27 16.09 0.66
CA HIS A 207 19.72 16.16 0.78
C HIS A 207 20.39 17.07 -0.27
N ALA A 208 19.75 17.36 -1.39
CA ALA A 208 20.28 18.23 -2.45
C ALA A 208 20.23 19.75 -2.10
N GLY A 209 19.78 20.10 -0.90
CA GLY A 209 19.61 21.48 -0.43
C GLY A 209 20.68 22.00 0.54
N GLU A 210 21.72 21.21 0.84
CA GLU A 210 22.90 21.61 1.64
C GLU A 210 24.14 21.81 0.75
#